data_AF-C5A629-F1
#
_entry.id   AF-C5A629-F1
#
_cell.length_a   1.000
_cell.length_b   1.000
_cell.length_c   1.000
_cell.angle_alpha   90.00
_cell.angle_beta   90.00
_cell.angle_gamma   90.00
#
_symmetry.space_group_name_H-M   'P 1'
#
loop_
_entity.id
_entity.type
_entity.pdbx_description
1 polymer ?
#
loop_
_entity_poly.entity_id
_entity_poly.type
_entity_poly.pdbx_seq_one_letter_code
_entity_poly.pdbx_strand_id
1 'polypeptide(L)'
;MYEFTEDFKLRRITKYELDGVDERDDLVVIPPSSKAGPCGSYCLFCYLRQNPPEMIYKVSFHDTLNDPELERRIAYVSEHYPELWIRVTDTAGNVGLDKKRIESLWKAGLDEMQISVHTTKKERRIALMRSPLAGRLIDLLPLVAETFRVIADIILTPGYNVDDIGEIIEDLASMGVAEVRLFPVGVTRYNRDVRPLTRDELIFVKETALDVGRETGIRVVIPPIFKALLGEFRLDIGPFEIEPEMPTYILTGELAYPELRRIFPRIPVVAVKNEFFGGNIGTAGLLTGRDVLRTVEKLPEVDLGLILLPELMFYGDRTLDGFTREELVSRILVEKGYIVESALEPVEIPRVLEKVGAV
;
A
#
# COMPACT_ATOMS: atom_id res chain seq x y z
N MET A 1 9.26 -13.49 0.47
CA MET A 1 9.69 -12.16 -0.01
C MET A 1 10.66 -11.50 0.95
N TYR A 2 11.67 -10.86 0.37
CA TYR A 2 12.70 -10.07 1.01
C TYR A 2 12.78 -8.66 0.42
N GLU A 3 13.35 -7.72 1.16
CA GLU A 3 13.76 -6.39 0.73
C GLU A 3 15.28 -6.30 0.86
N PHE A 4 15.95 -5.76 -0.14
CA PHE A 4 17.39 -5.56 -0.12
C PHE A 4 17.77 -4.15 0.38
N THR A 5 18.32 -4.06 1.59
CA THR A 5 18.63 -2.76 2.21
C THR A 5 19.89 -2.11 1.61
N GLU A 6 20.12 -0.83 1.94
CA GLU A 6 21.32 -0.09 1.52
C GLU A 6 22.62 -0.69 2.07
N ASP A 7 22.57 -1.32 3.24
CA ASP A 7 23.71 -2.00 3.88
C ASP A 7 23.93 -3.41 3.32
N PHE A 8 23.37 -3.72 2.16
CA PHE A 8 23.47 -5.01 1.48
C PHE A 8 22.93 -6.18 2.33
N LYS A 9 21.88 -5.94 3.13
CA LYS A 9 21.21 -6.97 3.96
C LYS A 9 19.82 -7.29 3.42
N LEU A 10 19.35 -8.51 3.66
CA LEU A 10 17.97 -8.90 3.37
C LEU A 10 17.09 -8.71 4.61
N ARG A 11 15.99 -7.97 4.43
CA ARG A 11 14.89 -7.82 5.40
C ARG A 11 13.70 -8.64 4.91
N ARG A 12 13.06 -9.44 5.77
CA ARG A 12 11.82 -10.15 5.38
C ARG A 12 10.67 -9.14 5.32
N ILE A 13 9.91 -9.15 4.23
CA ILE A 13 8.71 -8.32 4.07
C ILE A 13 7.47 -9.16 4.42
N THR A 14 6.53 -8.56 5.12
CA THR A 14 5.24 -9.18 5.44
C THR A 14 4.23 -8.98 4.31
N LYS A 15 3.24 -9.87 4.19
CA LYS A 15 2.17 -9.75 3.19
C LYS A 15 1.36 -8.45 3.33
N TYR A 16 1.31 -7.85 4.52
CA TYR A 16 0.58 -6.60 4.79
C TYR A 16 1.30 -5.35 4.31
N GLU A 17 2.63 -5.35 4.31
CA GLU A 17 3.43 -4.29 3.67
C GLU A 17 3.18 -4.20 2.15
N LEU A 18 2.52 -5.22 1.57
CA LEU A 18 2.18 -5.35 0.15
C LEU A 18 0.67 -5.20 -0.09
N ASP A 19 -0.05 -4.59 0.84
CA ASP A 19 -1.51 -4.49 0.82
C ASP A 19 -2.20 -5.86 0.65
N GLY A 20 -1.62 -6.94 1.17
CA GLY A 20 -2.20 -8.28 1.09
C GLY A 20 -2.14 -8.95 -0.28
N VAL A 21 -1.36 -8.42 -1.22
CA VAL A 21 -1.14 -9.03 -2.53
C VAL A 21 -0.24 -10.28 -2.39
N ASP A 22 -0.67 -11.39 -3.00
CA ASP A 22 0.13 -12.61 -3.04
C ASP A 22 1.28 -12.48 -4.02
N GLU A 23 2.46 -12.76 -3.50
CA GLU A 23 3.73 -12.60 -4.19
C GLU A 23 4.56 -13.86 -3.98
N ARG A 24 5.53 -14.04 -4.85
CA ARG A 24 6.42 -15.20 -4.81
C ARG A 24 7.32 -15.20 -3.57
N ASP A 25 7.54 -16.39 -3.01
CA ASP A 25 8.30 -16.55 -1.76
C ASP A 25 9.78 -16.17 -1.91
N ASP A 26 10.34 -16.44 -3.10
CA ASP A 26 11.70 -16.15 -3.55
C ASP A 26 11.91 -14.69 -4.02
N LEU A 27 10.93 -13.81 -3.90
CA LEU A 27 11.07 -12.41 -4.33
C LEU A 27 12.03 -11.63 -3.45
N VAL A 28 12.91 -10.84 -4.06
CA VAL A 28 13.61 -9.72 -3.42
C VAL A 28 13.32 -8.41 -4.15
N VAL A 29 12.84 -7.42 -3.40
CA VAL A 29 12.63 -6.06 -3.91
C VAL A 29 13.86 -5.21 -3.59
N ILE A 30 14.38 -4.50 -4.60
CA ILE A 30 15.45 -3.51 -4.41
C ILE A 30 14.81 -2.11 -4.33
N PRO A 31 14.74 -1.50 -3.14
CA PRO A 31 14.22 -0.16 -2.95
C PRO A 31 15.23 0.91 -3.41
N PRO A 32 14.81 2.15 -3.65
CA PRO A 32 15.73 3.25 -3.92
C PRO A 32 16.68 3.45 -2.72
N SER A 33 17.97 3.68 -2.98
CA SER A 33 18.91 4.08 -1.91
C SER A 33 18.81 5.57 -1.58
N SER A 34 19.42 5.96 -0.47
CA SER A 34 19.63 7.34 -0.03
C SER A 34 20.43 8.17 -1.04
N LYS A 35 21.16 7.53 -1.96
CA LYS A 35 21.88 8.19 -3.05
C LYS A 35 21.01 8.42 -4.29
N ALA A 36 19.83 7.81 -4.35
CA ALA A 36 18.96 7.92 -5.51
C ALA A 36 18.46 9.36 -5.70
N GLY A 37 18.38 9.79 -6.96
CA GLY A 37 17.79 11.09 -7.29
C GLY A 37 16.28 11.13 -7.01
N PRO A 38 15.68 12.33 -6.88
CA PRO A 38 14.25 12.46 -6.64
C PRO A 38 13.41 12.07 -7.87
N CYS A 39 12.20 11.58 -7.64
CA CYS A 39 11.14 11.47 -8.61
C CYS A 39 10.79 12.87 -9.09
N GLY A 40 11.01 13.15 -10.37
CA GLY A 40 10.68 14.44 -11.00
C GLY A 40 9.26 14.49 -11.54
N SER A 41 8.41 13.52 -11.19
CA SER A 41 6.98 13.54 -11.53
C SER A 41 6.21 14.29 -10.45
N TYR A 42 5.24 15.11 -10.87
CA TYR A 42 4.35 15.87 -9.99
C TYR A 42 2.92 15.34 -10.09
N CYS A 43 2.77 14.03 -9.92
CA CYS A 43 1.50 13.34 -10.16
C CYS A 43 0.34 13.99 -9.41
N LEU A 44 -0.82 14.08 -10.06
CA LEU A 44 -2.05 14.64 -9.48
C LEU A 44 -2.51 13.89 -8.22
N PHE A 45 -2.16 12.60 -8.14
CA PHE A 45 -2.43 11.70 -7.02
C PHE A 45 -1.23 11.47 -6.10
N CYS A 46 -0.14 12.24 -6.23
CA CYS A 46 1.10 12.00 -5.48
C CYS A 46 0.85 12.04 -3.97
N TYR A 47 0.91 10.88 -3.31
CA TYR A 47 0.66 10.73 -1.88
C TYR A 47 1.60 11.61 -1.03
N LEU A 48 2.86 11.75 -1.44
CA LEU A 48 3.86 12.59 -0.78
C LEU A 48 3.46 14.07 -0.70
N ARG A 49 2.69 14.57 -1.69
CA ARG A 49 2.31 15.98 -1.80
C ARG A 49 0.96 16.31 -1.15
N GLN A 50 0.22 15.29 -0.74
CA GLN A 50 -1.09 15.43 -0.08
C GLN A 50 -1.04 15.05 1.41
N ASN A 51 0.16 14.94 1.98
CA ASN A 51 0.33 14.70 3.41
C ASN A 51 -0.07 15.93 4.24
N PRO A 52 -0.65 15.73 5.43
CA PRO A 52 -0.92 16.80 6.38
C PRO A 52 0.37 17.55 6.77
N PRO A 53 0.36 18.90 6.85
CA PRO A 53 1.51 19.68 7.29
C PRO A 53 2.04 19.28 8.67
N GLU A 54 1.16 18.78 9.52
CA GLU A 54 1.45 18.34 10.89
C GLU A 54 2.04 16.92 10.97
N MET A 55 2.13 16.20 9.84
CA MET A 55 2.70 14.86 9.80
C MET A 55 4.21 14.93 10.10
N ILE A 56 4.67 14.17 11.11
CA ILE A 56 6.05 14.26 11.58
C ILE A 56 7.06 13.53 10.68
N TYR A 57 6.59 12.55 9.90
CA TYR A 57 7.44 11.80 8.97
C TYR A 57 7.55 12.54 7.64
N LYS A 58 8.79 12.71 7.17
CA LYS A 58 9.06 13.19 5.81
C LYS A 58 9.65 12.04 5.02
N VAL A 59 8.85 11.53 4.07
CA VAL A 59 9.32 10.51 3.14
C VAL A 59 10.14 11.21 2.05
N SER A 60 11.29 10.65 1.72
CA SER A 60 12.14 11.15 0.65
C SER A 60 11.49 10.90 -0.70
N PHE A 61 11.75 11.79 -1.66
CA PHE A 61 11.22 11.67 -3.02
C PHE A 61 12.06 10.71 -3.87
N HIS A 62 12.85 9.79 -3.32
CA HIS A 62 13.78 8.98 -4.12
C HIS A 62 13.06 8.06 -5.12
N ASP A 63 13.63 7.91 -6.32
CA ASP A 63 13.12 7.04 -7.40
C ASP A 63 14.18 5.98 -7.74
N THR A 64 13.78 4.72 -7.87
CA THR A 64 14.71 3.57 -7.93
C THR A 64 15.64 3.64 -9.14
N LEU A 65 15.12 3.99 -10.32
CA LEU A 65 15.91 4.12 -11.55
C LEU A 65 16.90 5.28 -11.52
N ASN A 66 16.70 6.25 -10.61
CA ASN A 66 17.64 7.34 -10.37
C ASN A 66 18.74 6.97 -9.37
N ASP A 67 18.79 5.73 -8.90
CA ASP A 67 19.90 5.21 -8.08
C ASP A 67 21.14 4.97 -8.96
N PRO A 68 22.25 5.70 -8.74
CA PRO A 68 23.48 5.51 -9.50
C PRO A 68 24.16 4.16 -9.22
N GLU A 69 23.79 3.48 -8.14
CA GLU A 69 24.33 2.18 -7.75
C GLU A 69 23.37 1.02 -8.04
N LEU A 70 22.25 1.27 -8.75
CA LEU A 70 21.20 0.27 -8.98
C LEU A 70 21.73 -1.03 -9.60
N GLU A 71 22.44 -0.97 -10.73
CA GLU A 71 22.99 -2.17 -11.38
C GLU A 71 23.97 -2.92 -10.49
N ARG A 72 24.79 -2.20 -9.70
CA ARG A 72 25.71 -2.84 -8.77
C ARG A 72 24.95 -3.58 -7.66
N ARG A 73 23.85 -3.01 -7.17
CA ARG A 73 23.00 -3.63 -6.14
C ARG A 73 22.25 -4.84 -6.70
N ILE A 74 21.72 -4.75 -7.92
CA ILE A 74 21.11 -5.89 -8.63
C ILE A 74 22.14 -7.01 -8.82
N ALA A 75 23.31 -6.68 -9.37
CA ALA A 75 24.39 -7.66 -9.60
C ALA A 75 24.84 -8.32 -8.30
N TYR A 76 24.95 -7.57 -7.21
CA TYR A 76 25.27 -8.14 -5.91
C TYR A 76 24.26 -9.21 -5.49
N VAL A 77 22.96 -8.92 -5.59
CA VAL A 77 21.92 -9.88 -5.22
C VAL A 77 21.95 -11.09 -6.15
N SER A 78 22.08 -10.87 -7.46
CA SER A 78 22.16 -11.94 -8.47
C SER A 78 23.35 -12.88 -8.25
N GLU A 79 24.51 -12.34 -7.83
CA GLU A 79 25.73 -13.11 -7.56
C GLU A 79 25.70 -13.86 -6.22
N HIS A 80 25.14 -13.25 -5.17
CA HIS A 80 25.20 -13.79 -3.79
C HIS A 80 23.96 -14.59 -3.39
N TYR A 81 22.82 -14.37 -4.07
CA TYR A 81 21.54 -15.02 -3.80
C TYR A 81 20.87 -15.44 -5.13
N PRO A 82 21.52 -16.33 -5.92
CA PRO A 82 21.07 -16.68 -7.27
C PRO A 82 19.70 -17.38 -7.33
N GLU A 83 19.18 -17.83 -6.18
CA GLU A 83 17.83 -18.41 -6.05
C GLU A 83 16.73 -17.35 -5.93
N LEU A 84 17.07 -16.09 -5.65
CA LEU A 84 16.09 -15.03 -5.45
C LEU A 84 15.72 -14.37 -6.78
N TRP A 85 14.44 -14.09 -6.93
CA TRP A 85 13.89 -13.34 -8.05
C TRP A 85 13.94 -11.84 -7.76
N ILE A 86 14.61 -11.07 -8.62
CA ILE A 86 14.93 -9.68 -8.34
C ILE A 86 13.91 -8.75 -9.01
N ARG A 87 13.25 -7.91 -8.21
CA ARG A 87 12.33 -6.87 -8.67
C ARG A 87 12.82 -5.47 -8.31
N VAL A 88 12.61 -4.54 -9.24
CA VAL A 88 12.63 -3.09 -8.98
C VAL A 88 11.24 -2.50 -9.18
N THR A 89 10.89 -1.51 -8.37
CA THR A 89 9.64 -0.75 -8.48
C THR A 89 9.95 0.71 -8.82
N ASP A 90 9.35 1.26 -9.87
CA ASP A 90 9.64 2.61 -10.33
C ASP A 90 8.47 3.29 -11.06
N THR A 91 8.47 4.63 -11.08
CA THR A 91 7.47 5.38 -11.84
C THR A 91 7.80 5.49 -13.33
N ALA A 92 9.07 5.37 -13.70
CA ALA A 92 9.65 5.68 -15.01
C ALA A 92 9.10 6.99 -15.59
N GLY A 93 8.85 7.98 -14.72
CA GLY A 93 8.14 9.22 -15.05
C GLY A 93 9.03 10.43 -15.28
N ASN A 94 10.25 10.41 -14.74
CA ASN A 94 11.19 11.52 -14.83
C ASN A 94 12.14 11.33 -16.02
N VAL A 95 13.22 10.54 -15.92
CA VAL A 95 14.04 10.06 -17.05
C VAL A 95 15.06 9.07 -16.52
N GLY A 96 15.54 8.16 -17.38
CA GLY A 96 16.63 7.24 -17.06
C GLY A 96 16.49 5.89 -17.78
N LEU A 97 15.27 5.51 -18.12
CA LEU A 97 15.00 4.30 -18.89
C LEU A 97 15.11 4.58 -20.38
N ASP A 98 16.10 3.96 -21.02
CA ASP A 98 16.26 3.86 -22.46
C ASP A 98 16.74 2.45 -22.83
N LYS A 99 17.00 2.19 -24.11
CA LYS A 99 17.46 0.86 -24.56
C LYS A 99 18.76 0.42 -23.89
N LYS A 100 19.69 1.35 -23.63
CA LYS A 100 20.98 1.04 -22.98
C LYS A 100 20.78 0.71 -21.51
N ARG A 101 19.90 1.43 -20.82
CA ARG A 101 19.55 1.17 -19.42
C ARG A 101 18.80 -0.16 -19.27
N ILE A 102 17.89 -0.48 -20.20
CA ILE A 102 17.23 -1.80 -20.24
C ILE A 102 18.29 -2.91 -20.35
N GLU A 103 19.23 -2.77 -21.29
CA GLU A 103 20.31 -3.74 -21.47
C GLU A 103 21.24 -3.83 -20.23
N SER A 104 21.57 -2.71 -19.58
CA SER A 104 22.42 -2.72 -18.38
C SER A 104 21.75 -3.37 -17.17
N LEU A 105 20.47 -3.11 -16.96
CA LEU A 105 19.67 -3.75 -15.91
C LEU A 105 19.54 -5.27 -16.14
N TRP A 106 19.31 -5.69 -17.39
CA TRP A 106 19.27 -7.10 -17.77
C TRP A 106 20.61 -7.79 -17.52
N LYS A 107 21.72 -7.17 -17.93
CA LYS A 107 23.09 -7.68 -17.66
C LYS A 107 23.42 -7.76 -16.18
N ALA A 108 22.83 -6.88 -15.37
CA ALA A 108 22.99 -6.92 -13.92
C ALA A 108 22.23 -8.10 -13.26
N GLY A 109 21.31 -8.75 -13.98
CA GLY A 109 20.52 -9.87 -13.47
C GLY A 109 19.13 -9.47 -12.97
N LEU A 110 18.56 -8.36 -13.45
CA LEU A 110 17.18 -7.99 -13.10
C LEU A 110 16.16 -8.93 -13.78
N ASP A 111 15.20 -9.45 -13.02
CA ASP A 111 14.17 -10.35 -13.54
C ASP A 111 12.84 -9.65 -13.84
N GLU A 112 12.41 -8.72 -12.98
CA GLU A 112 11.08 -8.12 -13.02
C GLU A 112 11.07 -6.61 -12.74
N MET A 113 10.26 -5.90 -13.50
CA MET A 113 9.98 -4.47 -13.28
C MET A 113 8.51 -4.28 -12.91
N GLN A 114 8.28 -3.72 -11.72
CA GLN A 114 6.97 -3.20 -11.33
C GLN A 114 6.93 -1.69 -11.65
N ILE A 115 6.10 -1.31 -12.61
CA ILE A 115 6.09 0.03 -13.19
C ILE A 115 4.75 0.69 -12.94
N SER A 116 4.76 1.91 -12.38
CA SER A 116 3.57 2.75 -12.26
C SER A 116 3.19 3.34 -13.62
N VAL A 117 2.47 2.55 -14.44
CA VAL A 117 2.10 2.91 -15.81
C VAL A 117 0.95 3.92 -15.83
N HIS A 118 -0.09 3.67 -15.02
CA HIS A 118 -1.34 4.44 -14.92
C HIS A 118 -2.23 4.47 -16.17
N THR A 119 -1.68 4.64 -17.37
CA THR A 119 -2.42 4.64 -18.64
C THR A 119 -1.47 4.43 -19.80
N THR A 120 -1.94 3.81 -20.88
CA THR A 120 -1.22 3.64 -22.15
C THR A 120 -1.35 4.85 -23.06
N LYS A 121 -2.30 5.76 -22.78
CA LYS A 121 -2.48 6.98 -23.58
C LYS A 121 -1.45 8.03 -23.14
N LYS A 122 -0.49 8.35 -24.01
CA LYS A 122 0.68 9.20 -23.67
C LYS A 122 0.31 10.56 -23.10
N GLU A 123 -0.64 11.25 -23.74
CA GLU A 123 -1.08 12.58 -23.35
C GLU A 123 -1.77 12.55 -21.98
N ARG A 124 -2.60 11.52 -21.73
CA ARG A 124 -3.23 11.31 -20.43
C ARG A 124 -2.18 11.01 -19.35
N ARG A 125 -1.13 10.22 -19.67
CA ARG A 125 -0.02 9.93 -18.76
C ARG A 125 0.78 11.19 -18.40
N ILE A 126 1.10 12.01 -19.40
CA ILE A 126 1.79 13.31 -19.21
C ILE A 126 0.96 14.21 -18.29
N ALA A 127 -0.36 14.29 -18.51
CA ALA A 127 -1.25 15.09 -17.69
C ALA A 127 -1.35 14.56 -16.24
N LEU A 128 -1.53 13.26 -16.07
CA LEU A 128 -1.61 12.59 -14.75
C LEU A 128 -0.33 12.78 -13.93
N MET A 129 0.83 12.64 -14.56
CA MET A 129 2.12 12.69 -13.88
C MET A 129 2.70 14.11 -13.81
N ARG A 130 2.08 15.07 -14.50
CA ARG A 130 2.61 16.42 -14.74
C ARG A 130 4.09 16.39 -15.15
N SER A 131 4.44 15.45 -16.03
CA SER A 131 5.79 15.27 -16.54
C SER A 131 5.75 15.10 -18.06
N PRO A 132 6.42 15.96 -18.84
CA PRO A 132 6.45 15.85 -20.30
C PRO A 132 7.18 14.58 -20.77
N LEU A 133 7.98 13.97 -19.90
CA LEU A 133 8.78 12.79 -20.19
C LEU A 133 8.00 11.49 -19.95
N ALA A 134 6.87 11.55 -19.24
CA ALA A 134 6.07 10.38 -18.91
C ALA A 134 5.58 9.61 -20.15
N GLY A 135 5.27 10.28 -21.26
CA GLY A 135 4.83 9.60 -22.48
C GLY A 135 5.87 8.65 -23.08
N ARG A 136 7.17 8.85 -22.79
CA ARG A 136 8.27 8.04 -23.36
C ARG A 136 8.25 6.59 -22.92
N LEU A 137 7.79 6.32 -21.70
CA LEU A 137 7.69 4.94 -21.18
C LEU A 137 6.85 4.07 -22.12
N ILE A 138 5.74 4.61 -22.63
CA ILE A 138 4.79 3.85 -23.45
C ILE A 138 5.43 3.29 -24.71
N ASP A 139 6.34 4.05 -25.33
CA ASP A 139 7.10 3.60 -26.51
C ASP A 139 8.10 2.48 -26.19
N LEU A 140 8.60 2.44 -24.94
CA LEU A 140 9.59 1.47 -24.50
C LEU A 140 8.97 0.21 -23.91
N LEU A 141 7.72 0.26 -23.44
CA LEU A 141 7.06 -0.85 -22.75
C LEU A 141 7.16 -2.20 -23.49
N PRO A 142 6.96 -2.30 -24.82
CA PRO A 142 7.13 -3.57 -25.52
C PRO A 142 8.55 -4.16 -25.36
N LEU A 143 9.58 -3.32 -25.47
CA LEU A 143 10.97 -3.76 -25.31
C LEU A 143 11.26 -4.15 -23.84
N VAL A 144 10.71 -3.39 -22.89
CA VAL A 144 10.85 -3.69 -21.46
C VAL A 144 10.20 -5.04 -21.15
N ALA A 145 9.00 -5.30 -21.67
CA ALA A 145 8.26 -6.55 -21.47
C ALA A 145 8.85 -7.75 -22.21
N GLU A 146 9.57 -7.53 -23.32
CA GLU A 146 10.38 -8.57 -23.97
C GLU A 146 11.61 -8.94 -23.14
N THR A 147 12.15 -8.00 -22.37
CA THR A 147 13.39 -8.17 -21.60
C THR A 147 13.15 -8.66 -20.17
N PHE A 148 12.12 -8.16 -19.52
CA PHE A 148 11.78 -8.43 -18.12
C PHE A 148 10.33 -8.89 -18.00
N ARG A 149 10.02 -9.60 -16.92
CA ARG A 149 8.62 -9.68 -16.50
C ARG A 149 8.16 -8.29 -16.08
N VAL A 150 7.03 -7.81 -16.61
CA VAL A 150 6.49 -6.49 -16.25
C VAL A 150 5.19 -6.63 -15.48
N ILE A 151 5.11 -5.95 -14.34
CA ILE A 151 3.89 -5.68 -13.59
C ILE A 151 3.54 -4.20 -13.78
N ALA A 152 2.36 -3.91 -14.32
CA ALA A 152 1.88 -2.55 -14.51
C ALA A 152 0.93 -2.15 -13.37
N ASP A 153 1.36 -1.21 -12.55
CA ASP A 153 0.52 -0.60 -11.53
C ASP A 153 -0.29 0.57 -12.12
N ILE A 154 -1.59 0.55 -11.87
CA ILE A 154 -2.53 1.57 -12.31
C ILE A 154 -3.21 2.18 -11.08
N ILE A 155 -2.84 3.43 -10.79
CA ILE A 155 -3.61 4.29 -9.89
C ILE A 155 -4.82 4.83 -10.63
N LEU A 156 -5.99 4.27 -10.34
CA LEU A 156 -7.25 4.64 -10.94
C LEU A 156 -7.65 6.04 -10.49
N THR A 157 -7.78 6.95 -11.46
CA THR A 157 -8.02 8.37 -11.26
C THR A 157 -9.18 8.80 -12.16
N PRO A 158 -10.35 9.14 -11.60
CA PRO A 158 -11.50 9.57 -12.37
C PRO A 158 -11.19 10.71 -13.33
N GLY A 159 -11.67 10.60 -14.56
CA GLY A 159 -11.42 11.56 -15.65
C GLY A 159 -10.10 11.34 -16.41
N TYR A 160 -9.33 10.30 -16.08
CA TYR A 160 -8.06 10.01 -16.76
C TYR A 160 -7.88 8.56 -17.23
N ASN A 161 -8.22 7.57 -16.40
CA ASN A 161 -7.96 6.16 -16.73
C ASN A 161 -9.01 5.19 -16.18
N VAL A 162 -10.16 5.73 -15.76
CA VAL A 162 -11.28 4.94 -15.24
C VAL A 162 -12.20 4.53 -16.38
N ASP A 163 -12.50 5.47 -17.30
CA ASP A 163 -13.42 5.30 -18.43
C ASP A 163 -12.89 4.36 -19.52
N ASP A 164 -11.57 4.35 -19.74
CA ASP A 164 -10.89 3.57 -20.78
C ASP A 164 -10.04 2.42 -20.20
N ILE A 165 -10.33 1.97 -18.96
CA ILE A 165 -9.52 0.95 -18.29
C ILE A 165 -9.41 -0.36 -19.09
N GLY A 166 -10.47 -0.74 -19.81
CA GLY A 166 -10.46 -1.92 -20.67
C GLY A 166 -9.42 -1.79 -21.80
N GLU A 167 -9.46 -0.68 -22.54
CA GLU A 167 -8.48 -0.39 -23.59
C GLU A 167 -7.05 -0.35 -23.05
N ILE A 168 -6.84 0.23 -21.87
CA ILE A 168 -5.51 0.28 -21.24
C ILE A 168 -4.99 -1.14 -20.97
N ILE A 169 -5.84 -2.05 -20.48
CA ILE A 169 -5.45 -3.43 -20.20
C ILE A 169 -5.19 -4.21 -21.50
N GLU A 170 -6.01 -4.03 -22.53
CA GLU A 170 -5.80 -4.62 -23.86
C GLU A 170 -4.47 -4.16 -24.47
N ASP A 171 -4.21 -2.85 -24.43
CA ASP A 171 -2.96 -2.26 -24.88
C ASP A 171 -1.77 -2.91 -24.14
N LEU A 172 -1.82 -2.99 -22.80
CA LEU A 172 -0.75 -3.60 -22.00
C LEU A 172 -0.54 -5.09 -22.31
N ALA A 173 -1.61 -5.85 -22.48
CA ALA A 173 -1.54 -7.26 -22.86
C ALA A 173 -0.86 -7.43 -24.23
N SER A 174 -1.22 -6.58 -25.20
CA SER A 174 -0.60 -6.57 -26.53
C SER A 174 0.89 -6.21 -26.51
N MET A 175 1.33 -5.44 -25.52
CA MET A 175 2.73 -5.06 -25.31
C MET A 175 3.54 -6.14 -24.56
N GLY A 176 2.92 -7.25 -24.15
CA GLY A 176 3.56 -8.35 -23.43
C GLY A 176 3.66 -8.15 -21.91
N VAL A 177 2.95 -7.16 -21.35
CA VAL A 177 2.89 -6.98 -19.89
C VAL A 177 2.23 -8.20 -19.26
N ALA A 178 2.82 -8.69 -18.16
CA ALA A 178 2.44 -9.98 -17.60
C ALA A 178 1.36 -9.87 -16.51
N GLU A 179 1.26 -8.73 -15.84
CA GLU A 179 0.31 -8.49 -14.75
C GLU A 179 -0.08 -7.02 -14.67
N VAL A 180 -1.34 -6.75 -14.36
CA VAL A 180 -1.88 -5.41 -14.07
C VAL A 180 -2.43 -5.37 -12.66
N ARG A 181 -2.09 -4.34 -11.89
CA ARG A 181 -2.60 -4.12 -10.52
C ARG A 181 -3.37 -2.82 -10.45
N LEU A 182 -4.58 -2.90 -9.93
CA LEU A 182 -5.53 -1.77 -9.94
C LEU A 182 -5.71 -1.18 -8.56
N PHE A 183 -5.20 0.03 -8.34
CA PHE A 183 -5.29 0.71 -7.05
C PHE A 183 -6.20 1.94 -7.16
N PRO A 184 -7.28 2.03 -6.38
CA PRO A 184 -8.09 3.24 -6.29
C PRO A 184 -7.23 4.41 -5.80
N VAL A 185 -7.40 5.60 -6.37
CA VAL A 185 -6.66 6.78 -5.89
C VAL A 185 -7.02 7.10 -4.43
N GLY A 186 -5.99 7.18 -3.59
CA GLY A 186 -6.11 7.73 -2.23
C GLY A 186 -6.13 9.26 -2.28
N VAL A 187 -7.15 9.88 -1.71
CA VAL A 187 -7.36 11.35 -1.75
C VAL A 187 -7.55 11.88 -0.34
N THR A 188 -6.64 12.74 0.11
CA THR A 188 -6.75 13.46 1.39
C THR A 188 -7.47 14.80 1.18
N ARG A 189 -7.86 15.50 2.25
CA ARG A 189 -8.40 16.88 2.16
C ARG A 189 -7.40 17.90 1.59
N TYR A 190 -6.12 17.55 1.51
CA TYR A 190 -5.06 18.42 1.02
C TYR A 190 -4.87 18.29 -0.50
N ASN A 191 -5.43 17.25 -1.12
CA ASN A 191 -5.45 17.11 -2.56
C ASN A 191 -6.65 17.87 -3.15
N ARG A 192 -6.38 18.73 -4.15
CA ARG A 192 -7.39 19.49 -4.89
C ARG A 192 -7.44 19.15 -6.38
N ASP A 193 -6.58 18.24 -6.81
CA ASP A 193 -6.38 17.88 -8.21
C ASP A 193 -7.29 16.72 -8.63
N VAL A 194 -7.58 15.78 -7.71
CA VAL A 194 -8.35 14.56 -8.00
C VAL A 194 -9.40 14.28 -6.93
N ARG A 195 -10.41 13.47 -7.28
CA ARG A 195 -11.44 12.97 -6.37
C ARG A 195 -11.36 11.45 -6.23
N PRO A 196 -11.86 10.87 -5.12
CA PRO A 196 -11.99 9.42 -5.01
C PRO A 196 -12.96 8.87 -6.06
N LEU A 197 -12.84 7.56 -6.34
CA LEU A 197 -13.79 6.84 -7.18
C LEU A 197 -15.14 6.72 -6.47
N THR A 198 -16.22 6.74 -7.24
CA THR A 198 -17.54 6.33 -6.74
C THR A 198 -17.63 4.81 -6.67
N ARG A 199 -18.65 4.31 -5.96
CA ARG A 199 -18.92 2.87 -5.93
C ARG A 199 -19.21 2.30 -7.32
N ASP A 200 -19.94 3.03 -8.15
CA ASP A 200 -20.27 2.61 -9.52
C ASP A 200 -19.02 2.55 -10.40
N GLU A 201 -18.09 3.51 -10.24
CA GLU A 201 -16.80 3.48 -10.94
C GLU A 201 -15.93 2.29 -10.50
N LEU A 202 -15.92 1.95 -9.21
CA LEU A 202 -15.21 0.77 -8.71
C LEU A 202 -15.80 -0.53 -9.27
N ILE A 203 -17.13 -0.64 -9.34
CA ILE A 203 -17.81 -1.80 -9.92
C ILE A 203 -17.47 -1.91 -11.40
N PHE A 204 -17.62 -0.82 -12.16
CA PHE A 204 -17.29 -0.77 -13.58
C PHE A 204 -15.86 -1.22 -13.83
N VAL A 205 -14.88 -0.60 -13.15
CA VAL A 205 -13.46 -0.95 -13.34
C VAL A 205 -13.19 -2.41 -13.03
N LYS A 206 -13.73 -2.95 -11.92
CA LYS A 206 -13.53 -4.34 -11.53
C LYS A 206 -14.08 -5.29 -12.59
N GLU A 207 -15.32 -5.08 -13.02
CA GLU A 207 -15.98 -5.95 -14.00
C GLU A 207 -15.25 -5.91 -15.34
N THR A 208 -15.04 -4.71 -15.89
CA THR A 208 -14.35 -4.52 -17.16
C THR A 208 -12.93 -5.09 -17.13
N ALA A 209 -12.15 -4.82 -16.07
CA ALA A 209 -10.77 -5.30 -16.00
C ALA A 209 -10.69 -6.83 -15.90
N LEU A 210 -11.58 -7.47 -15.12
CA LEU A 210 -11.62 -8.93 -15.02
C LEU A 210 -12.07 -9.59 -16.32
N ASP A 211 -13.03 -8.98 -17.03
CA ASP A 211 -13.52 -9.48 -18.32
C ASP A 211 -12.40 -9.41 -19.37
N VAL A 212 -11.80 -8.24 -19.57
CA VAL A 212 -10.67 -8.03 -20.49
C VAL A 212 -9.47 -8.90 -20.11
N GLY A 213 -9.18 -9.03 -18.81
CA GLY A 213 -8.13 -9.92 -18.31
C GLY A 213 -8.33 -11.38 -18.73
N ARG A 214 -9.58 -11.88 -18.71
CA ARG A 214 -9.90 -13.24 -19.19
C ARG A 214 -9.77 -13.37 -20.70
N GLU A 215 -10.18 -12.36 -21.46
CA GLU A 215 -10.13 -12.37 -22.93
C GLU A 215 -8.71 -12.30 -23.46
N THR A 216 -7.86 -11.46 -22.86
CA THR A 216 -6.48 -11.25 -23.29
C THR A 216 -5.49 -12.22 -22.63
N GLY A 217 -5.86 -12.83 -21.50
CA GLY A 217 -5.01 -13.73 -20.72
C GLY A 217 -4.03 -13.02 -19.77
N ILE A 218 -4.04 -11.68 -19.71
CA ILE A 218 -3.21 -10.93 -18.76
C ILE A 218 -3.75 -11.09 -17.33
N ARG A 219 -2.85 -11.28 -16.35
CA ARG A 219 -3.25 -11.39 -14.94
C ARG A 219 -3.69 -10.02 -14.43
N VAL A 220 -4.93 -9.91 -13.97
CA VAL A 220 -5.45 -8.70 -13.32
C VAL A 220 -5.57 -8.94 -11.81
N VAL A 221 -4.95 -8.06 -11.03
CA VAL A 221 -4.98 -8.10 -9.56
C VAL A 221 -5.87 -6.97 -9.04
N ILE A 222 -6.92 -7.37 -8.33
CA ILE A 222 -7.77 -6.48 -7.54
C ILE A 222 -7.28 -6.56 -6.08
N PRO A 223 -6.58 -5.56 -5.57
CA PRO A 223 -5.98 -5.60 -4.25
C PRO A 223 -7.04 -5.51 -3.13
N PRO A 224 -6.72 -5.98 -1.92
CA PRO A 224 -7.53 -5.82 -0.71
C PRO A 224 -8.13 -4.44 -0.50
N ILE A 225 -7.40 -3.35 -0.69
CA ILE A 225 -7.96 -2.00 -0.53
C ILE A 225 -9.14 -1.74 -1.50
N PHE A 226 -9.04 -2.21 -2.74
CA PHE A 226 -10.11 -2.12 -3.73
C PHE A 226 -11.32 -2.93 -3.27
N LYS A 227 -11.10 -4.18 -2.85
CA LYS A 227 -12.17 -5.06 -2.33
C LYS A 227 -12.84 -4.45 -1.09
N ALA A 228 -12.07 -3.82 -0.21
CA ALA A 228 -12.58 -3.19 1.01
C ALA A 228 -13.51 -2.02 0.68
N LEU A 229 -13.16 -1.19 -0.30
CA LEU A 229 -14.03 -0.10 -0.78
C LEU A 229 -15.35 -0.60 -1.39
N LEU A 230 -15.37 -1.82 -1.95
CA LEU A 230 -16.60 -2.48 -2.39
C LEU A 230 -17.37 -3.19 -1.25
N GLY A 231 -16.76 -3.35 -0.08
CA GLY A 231 -17.31 -4.14 1.03
C GLY A 231 -17.10 -5.66 0.90
N GLU A 232 -16.24 -6.06 -0.03
CA GLU A 232 -15.97 -7.45 -0.43
C GLU A 232 -14.69 -8.02 0.21
N PHE A 233 -13.93 -7.20 0.94
CA PHE A 233 -12.72 -7.67 1.60
C PHE A 233 -13.04 -8.74 2.66
N ARG A 234 -12.39 -9.90 2.53
CA ARG A 234 -12.50 -11.04 3.44
C ARG A 234 -11.12 -11.64 3.67
N LEU A 235 -10.84 -11.97 4.92
CA LEU A 235 -9.72 -12.79 5.35
C LEU A 235 -10.15 -14.25 5.41
N ASP A 236 -9.23 -15.16 5.10
CA ASP A 236 -9.46 -16.61 5.17
C ASP A 236 -9.34 -17.12 6.62
N ILE A 237 -10.14 -16.52 7.51
CA ILE A 237 -10.14 -16.80 8.95
C ILE A 237 -11.60 -16.88 9.43
N GLY A 238 -11.90 -17.90 10.24
CA GLY A 238 -13.20 -18.08 10.89
C GLY A 238 -13.44 -17.11 12.06
N PRO A 239 -14.67 -17.03 12.58
CA PRO A 239 -14.94 -16.25 13.80
C PRO A 239 -14.25 -16.86 15.02
N PHE A 240 -13.71 -16.00 15.88
CA PHE A 240 -13.23 -16.35 17.21
C PHE A 240 -14.35 -16.11 18.23
N GLU A 241 -14.83 -17.19 18.85
CA GLU A 241 -15.83 -17.15 19.93
C GLU A 241 -15.13 -16.89 21.27
N ILE A 242 -14.62 -15.68 21.45
CA ILE A 242 -13.87 -15.25 22.64
C ILE A 242 -14.71 -14.26 23.44
N GLU A 243 -15.01 -14.61 24.69
CA GLU A 243 -15.72 -13.73 25.63
C GLU A 243 -14.71 -13.11 26.60
N PRO A 244 -14.48 -11.79 26.57
CA PRO A 244 -13.51 -11.15 27.44
C PRO A 244 -14.01 -11.02 28.89
N GLU A 245 -13.14 -11.25 29.86
CA GLU A 245 -13.40 -11.12 31.31
C GLU A 245 -13.47 -9.67 31.79
N MET A 246 -13.00 -8.72 30.97
CA MET A 246 -13.03 -7.28 31.23
C MET A 246 -13.56 -6.49 30.02
N PRO A 247 -14.06 -5.25 30.19
CA PRO A 247 -14.46 -4.39 29.08
C PRO A 247 -13.35 -4.29 28.03
N THR A 248 -13.59 -4.82 26.83
CA THR A 248 -12.56 -4.95 25.79
C THR A 248 -13.07 -4.39 24.46
N TYR A 249 -12.24 -3.59 23.78
CA TYR A 249 -12.54 -3.04 22.47
C TYR A 249 -11.42 -3.31 21.47
N ILE A 250 -11.78 -3.61 20.22
CA ILE A 250 -10.84 -3.65 19.10
C ILE A 250 -11.05 -2.39 18.26
N LEU A 251 -10.04 -1.53 18.21
CA LEU A 251 -10.06 -0.33 17.36
C LEU A 251 -9.39 -0.64 16.03
N THR A 252 -9.93 -0.11 14.92
CA THR A 252 -9.40 -0.36 13.57
C THR A 252 -9.80 0.75 12.60
N GLY A 253 -9.22 0.73 11.38
CA GLY A 253 -9.64 1.63 10.31
C GLY A 253 -10.98 1.23 9.67
N GLU A 254 -11.68 2.20 9.08
CA GLU A 254 -13.00 2.01 8.46
C GLU A 254 -13.04 0.89 7.40
N LEU A 255 -11.95 0.66 6.67
CA LEU A 255 -11.88 -0.39 5.64
C LEU A 255 -11.81 -1.80 6.20
N ALA A 256 -11.15 -2.00 7.36
CA ALA A 256 -11.02 -3.30 8.01
C ALA A 256 -12.17 -3.59 8.98
N TYR A 257 -12.91 -2.56 9.40
CA TYR A 257 -14.00 -2.66 10.38
C TYR A 257 -15.03 -3.76 10.09
N PRO A 258 -15.61 -3.88 8.88
CA PRO A 258 -16.63 -4.90 8.62
C PRO A 258 -16.10 -6.31 8.81
N GLU A 259 -14.83 -6.53 8.45
CA GLU A 259 -14.20 -7.84 8.51
C GLU A 259 -13.77 -8.21 9.92
N LEU A 260 -13.21 -7.27 10.70
CA LEU A 260 -12.91 -7.53 12.10
C LEU A 260 -14.16 -7.80 12.92
N ARG A 261 -15.28 -7.12 12.64
CA ARG A 261 -16.56 -7.42 13.30
C ARG A 261 -17.07 -8.82 12.97
N ARG A 262 -16.81 -9.34 11.77
CA ARG A 262 -17.13 -10.71 11.38
C ARG A 262 -16.28 -11.73 12.15
N ILE A 263 -14.99 -11.43 12.31
CA ILE A 263 -14.00 -12.33 12.92
C ILE A 263 -14.09 -12.32 14.46
N PHE A 264 -14.48 -11.20 15.08
CA PHE A 264 -14.64 -11.07 16.53
C PHE A 264 -16.08 -10.70 16.89
N PRO A 265 -17.06 -11.61 16.75
CA PRO A 265 -18.47 -11.30 16.96
C PRO A 265 -18.82 -10.96 18.42
N ARG A 266 -17.99 -11.39 19.38
CA ARG A 266 -18.18 -11.22 20.83
C ARG A 266 -17.44 -10.04 21.44
N ILE A 267 -16.51 -9.44 20.71
CA ILE A 267 -15.73 -8.28 21.17
C ILE A 267 -16.20 -7.05 20.40
N PRO A 268 -16.62 -5.96 21.07
CA PRO A 268 -16.94 -4.71 20.42
C PRO A 268 -15.80 -4.18 19.53
N VAL A 269 -16.02 -4.17 18.21
CA VAL A 269 -15.11 -3.54 17.24
C VAL A 269 -15.56 -2.11 16.99
N VAL A 270 -14.62 -1.17 16.95
CA VAL A 270 -14.86 0.27 16.76
C VAL A 270 -14.03 0.79 15.60
N ALA A 271 -14.70 1.37 14.59
CA ALA A 271 -14.03 2.06 13.50
C ALA A 271 -13.52 3.43 13.95
N VAL A 272 -12.23 3.68 13.75
CA VAL A 272 -11.59 4.97 13.96
C VAL A 272 -11.64 5.72 12.63
N LYS A 273 -12.44 6.80 12.59
CA LYS A 273 -12.50 7.69 11.43
C LYS A 273 -11.23 8.52 11.34
N ASN A 274 -10.58 8.54 10.19
CA ASN A 274 -9.35 9.31 9.99
C ASN A 274 -9.67 10.77 9.62
N GLU A 275 -9.69 11.68 10.58
CA GLU A 275 -9.93 13.10 10.30
C GLU A 275 -8.64 13.87 10.05
N PHE A 276 -7.49 13.32 10.46
CA PHE A 276 -6.18 13.92 10.22
C PHE A 276 -5.87 14.09 8.73
N PHE A 277 -6.18 13.06 7.91
CA PHE A 277 -6.08 13.11 6.45
C PHE A 277 -7.37 13.60 5.78
N GLY A 278 -8.42 13.93 6.55
CA GLY A 278 -9.63 14.56 6.03
C GLY A 278 -10.81 13.65 5.73
N GLY A 279 -10.84 12.41 6.23
CA GLY A 279 -12.03 11.57 6.29
C GLY A 279 -12.21 10.55 5.16
N ASN A 280 -11.39 10.63 4.10
CA ASN A 280 -11.48 9.72 2.96
C ASN A 280 -10.48 8.54 3.03
N ILE A 281 -9.61 8.53 4.04
CA ILE A 281 -8.60 7.51 4.26
C ILE A 281 -9.08 6.55 5.34
N GLY A 282 -9.36 5.30 5.00
CA GLY A 282 -9.94 4.33 5.95
C GLY A 282 -9.01 3.20 6.38
N THR A 283 -7.70 3.27 6.07
CA THR A 283 -6.74 2.20 6.40
C THR A 283 -6.28 2.29 7.86
N ALA A 284 -6.08 1.12 8.49
CA ALA A 284 -5.61 1.04 9.87
C ALA A 284 -4.18 1.58 10.07
N GLY A 285 -3.32 1.42 9.07
CA GLY A 285 -1.93 1.90 9.13
C GLY A 285 -1.76 3.41 9.08
N LEU A 286 -2.79 4.15 8.67
CA LEU A 286 -2.75 5.63 8.61
C LEU A 286 -3.49 6.29 9.77
N LEU A 287 -3.94 5.51 10.76
CA LEU A 287 -4.55 6.05 11.97
C LEU A 287 -3.54 6.88 12.76
N THR A 288 -4.04 7.91 13.44
CA THR A 288 -3.24 8.85 14.22
C THR A 288 -3.60 8.80 15.69
N GLY A 289 -2.70 9.27 16.56
CA GLY A 289 -2.96 9.36 17.99
C GLY A 289 -4.19 10.22 18.28
N ARG A 290 -4.33 11.38 17.63
CA ARG A 290 -5.53 12.23 17.75
C ARG A 290 -6.83 11.52 17.34
N ASP A 291 -6.82 10.79 16.22
CA ASP A 291 -8.00 10.09 15.75
C ASP A 291 -8.41 8.96 16.71
N VAL A 292 -7.44 8.24 17.27
CA VAL A 292 -7.66 7.23 18.31
C VAL A 292 -8.21 7.87 19.58
N LEU A 293 -7.56 8.90 20.13
CA LEU A 293 -8.00 9.56 21.36
C LEU A 293 -9.42 10.11 21.26
N ARG A 294 -9.77 10.76 20.13
CA ARG A 294 -11.14 11.24 19.87
C ARG A 294 -12.17 10.09 19.83
N THR A 295 -11.76 8.91 19.37
CA THR A 295 -12.62 7.73 19.35
C THR A 295 -12.77 7.15 20.76
N VAL A 296 -11.67 7.05 21.50
CA VAL A 296 -11.62 6.56 22.89
C VAL A 296 -12.41 7.45 23.83
N GLU A 297 -12.43 8.78 23.61
CA GLU A 297 -13.23 9.74 24.40
C GLU A 297 -14.71 9.36 24.49
N LYS A 298 -15.24 8.69 23.45
CA LYS A 298 -16.64 8.26 23.35
C LYS A 298 -16.93 6.93 24.04
N LEU A 299 -15.90 6.19 24.48
CA LEU A 299 -16.04 4.94 25.21
C LEU A 299 -16.37 5.21 26.69
N PRO A 300 -17.04 4.27 27.38
CA PRO A 300 -17.32 4.42 28.81
C PRO A 300 -16.02 4.40 29.62
N GLU A 301 -15.98 5.13 30.72
CA GLU A 301 -14.93 5.01 31.74
C GLU A 301 -15.13 3.71 32.54
N VAL A 302 -14.04 3.03 32.86
CA VAL A 302 -14.03 1.76 33.58
C VAL A 302 -12.91 1.74 34.62
N ASP A 303 -12.99 0.85 35.61
CA ASP A 303 -11.90 0.67 36.59
C ASP A 303 -10.68 -0.02 35.94
N LEU A 304 -10.95 -1.01 35.08
CA LEU A 304 -9.96 -1.71 34.28
C LEU A 304 -10.63 -2.27 33.02
N GLY A 305 -10.07 -1.95 31.86
CA GLY A 305 -10.46 -2.55 30.58
C GLY A 305 -9.28 -2.65 29.62
N LEU A 306 -9.52 -3.19 28.42
CA LEU A 306 -8.52 -3.37 27.38
C LEU A 306 -8.95 -2.71 26.05
N ILE A 307 -8.01 -2.03 25.41
CA ILE A 307 -8.13 -1.59 24.02
C ILE A 307 -7.03 -2.24 23.19
N LEU A 308 -7.43 -2.89 22.10
CA LEU A 308 -6.52 -3.43 21.09
C LEU A 308 -6.43 -2.44 19.93
N LEU A 309 -5.21 -1.96 19.66
CA LEU A 309 -4.88 -1.11 18.52
C LEU A 309 -4.20 -1.91 17.40
N PRO A 310 -4.34 -1.49 16.14
CA PRO A 310 -3.59 -2.10 15.05
C PRO A 310 -2.12 -1.69 15.15
N GLU A 311 -1.20 -2.65 15.24
CA GLU A 311 0.25 -2.35 15.35
C GLU A 311 0.74 -1.51 14.17
N LEU A 312 0.14 -1.68 12.99
CA LEU A 312 0.45 -0.95 11.76
C LEU A 312 0.30 0.57 11.86
N MET A 313 -0.41 1.11 12.86
CA MET A 313 -0.52 2.57 13.03
C MET A 313 0.75 3.22 13.62
N PHE A 314 1.66 2.40 14.16
CA PHE A 314 2.91 2.86 14.75
C PHE A 314 4.07 2.72 13.77
N TYR A 315 4.80 3.82 13.57
CA TYR A 315 6.00 3.90 12.75
C TYR A 315 7.22 3.94 13.68
N GLY A 316 7.68 2.77 14.08
CA GLY A 316 8.59 2.64 15.23
C GLY A 316 7.80 2.78 16.53
N ASP A 317 8.14 3.76 17.36
CA ASP A 317 7.48 4.01 18.65
C ASP A 317 6.40 5.10 18.59
N ARG A 318 6.14 5.67 17.41
CA ARG A 318 5.33 6.88 17.23
C ARG A 318 4.24 6.74 16.18
N THR A 319 3.18 7.52 16.35
CA THR A 319 2.12 7.73 15.36
C THR A 319 2.50 8.84 14.38
N LEU A 320 1.79 8.93 13.24
CA LEU A 320 2.06 9.92 12.19
C LEU A 320 1.95 11.38 12.63
N ASP A 321 1.17 11.67 13.68
CA ASP A 321 0.98 12.98 14.30
C ASP A 321 1.82 13.19 15.58
N GLY A 322 2.71 12.24 15.88
CA GLY A 322 3.84 12.42 16.80
C GLY A 322 3.67 11.89 18.22
N PHE A 323 2.52 11.31 18.58
CA PHE A 323 2.36 10.65 19.89
C PHE A 323 3.26 9.42 19.96
N THR A 324 4.02 9.29 21.05
CA THR A 324 4.66 8.02 21.37
C THR A 324 3.62 7.00 21.83
N ARG A 325 3.96 5.72 21.73
CA ARG A 325 3.14 4.63 22.26
C ARG A 325 2.85 4.83 23.75
N GLU A 326 3.88 5.17 24.52
CA GLU A 326 3.75 5.40 25.96
C GLU A 326 2.81 6.57 26.29
N GLU A 327 2.92 7.68 25.56
CA GLU A 327 2.02 8.83 25.72
C GLU A 327 0.56 8.46 25.43
N LEU A 328 0.33 7.71 24.35
CA LEU A 328 -1.01 7.28 23.96
C LEU A 328 -1.62 6.33 24.99
N VAL A 329 -0.86 5.30 25.40
CA VAL A 329 -1.28 4.31 26.40
C VAL A 329 -1.58 4.99 27.74
N SER A 330 -0.68 5.86 28.20
CA SER A 330 -0.81 6.53 29.50
C SER A 330 -2.04 7.43 29.54
N ARG A 331 -2.32 8.18 28.47
CA ARG A 331 -3.52 9.02 28.38
C ARG A 331 -4.80 8.19 28.40
N ILE A 332 -4.87 7.13 27.59
CA ILE A 332 -6.04 6.25 27.53
C ILE A 332 -6.31 5.60 28.90
N LEU A 333 -5.26 5.17 29.60
CA LEU A 333 -5.38 4.59 30.92
C LEU A 333 -5.87 5.60 31.96
N VAL A 334 -5.30 6.80 32.00
CA VAL A 334 -5.65 7.83 32.98
C VAL A 334 -7.05 8.41 32.74
N GLU A 335 -7.40 8.64 31.47
CA GLU A 335 -8.67 9.28 31.11
C GLU A 335 -9.85 8.30 31.11
N LYS A 336 -9.61 7.02 30.83
CA LYS A 336 -10.69 6.04 30.60
C LYS A 336 -10.56 4.70 31.33
N GLY A 337 -9.42 4.40 31.93
CA GLY A 337 -9.18 3.15 32.65
C GLY A 337 -8.85 1.93 31.77
N TYR A 338 -8.49 2.14 30.51
CA TYR A 338 -8.09 1.05 29.60
C TYR A 338 -6.57 0.90 29.54
N ILE A 339 -6.09 -0.33 29.71
CA ILE A 339 -4.77 -0.72 29.20
C ILE A 339 -4.84 -0.85 27.68
N VAL A 340 -3.70 -0.67 27.01
CA VAL A 340 -3.63 -0.70 25.55
C VAL A 340 -2.57 -1.70 25.12
N GLU A 341 -3.00 -2.65 24.28
CA GLU A 341 -2.13 -3.58 23.60
C GLU A 341 -2.31 -3.43 22.08
N SER A 342 -1.44 -4.06 21.31
CA SER A 342 -1.52 -4.04 19.86
C SER A 342 -1.32 -5.42 19.24
N ALA A 343 -1.89 -5.59 18.05
CA ALA A 343 -1.74 -6.78 17.23
C ALA A 343 -1.38 -6.37 15.81
N LEU A 344 -0.41 -7.07 15.21
CA LEU A 344 -0.07 -6.86 13.80
C LEU A 344 -1.12 -7.53 12.93
N GLU A 345 -1.51 -8.74 13.29
CA GLU A 345 -2.50 -9.51 12.56
C GLU A 345 -3.72 -9.84 13.41
N PRO A 346 -4.93 -9.94 12.80
CA PRO A 346 -6.13 -10.34 13.54
C PRO A 346 -5.97 -11.70 14.23
N VAL A 347 -5.23 -12.65 13.64
CA VAL A 347 -4.97 -13.97 14.24
C VAL A 347 -4.15 -13.92 15.53
N GLU A 348 -3.45 -12.83 15.81
CA GLU A 348 -2.65 -12.67 17.03
C GLU A 348 -3.49 -12.22 18.22
N ILE A 349 -4.65 -11.61 17.98
CA ILE A 349 -5.52 -11.04 19.02
C ILE A 349 -5.86 -12.05 20.12
N PRO A 350 -6.26 -13.32 19.84
CA PRO A 350 -6.53 -14.29 20.89
C PRO A 350 -5.34 -14.49 21.85
N ARG A 351 -4.12 -14.61 21.30
CA ARG A 351 -2.89 -14.76 22.09
C ARG A 351 -2.59 -13.50 22.92
N VAL A 352 -2.87 -12.31 22.37
CA VAL A 352 -2.71 -11.05 23.11
C VAL A 352 -3.67 -10.99 24.29
N LEU A 353 -4.93 -11.39 24.10
CA LEU A 353 -5.95 -11.44 25.16
C LEU A 353 -5.54 -12.39 26.30
N GLU A 354 -5.08 -13.61 25.96
CA GLU A 354 -4.62 -14.59 26.96
C GLU A 354 -3.44 -14.05 27.78
N LYS A 355 -2.48 -13.40 27.11
CA LYS A 355 -1.27 -12.86 27.74
C LYS A 355 -1.59 -11.79 28.80
N VAL A 356 -2.64 -11.00 28.59
CA VAL A 356 -3.04 -9.94 29.53
C VAL A 356 -4.12 -10.38 30.52
N GLY A 357 -4.47 -11.67 30.54
CA GLY A 357 -5.51 -12.22 31.41
C GLY A 357 -6.89 -11.62 31.13
N ALA A 358 -7.16 -11.30 29.86
CA ALA A 358 -8.47 -10.82 29.43
C ALA A 358 -9.43 -11.95 29.08
N VAL A 359 -8.97 -13.19 28.97
CA VAL A 359 -9.71 -14.40 28.55
C VAL A 359 -9.13 -15.64 29.20
#